data_AF-A0A3L7HQA0-F1
#
_entry.id   AF-A0A3L7HQA0-F1
#
_cell.length_a   1.000
_cell.length_b   1.000
_cell.length_c   1.000
_cell.angle_alpha   90.00
_cell.angle_beta   90.00
_cell.angle_gamma   90.00
#
_symmetry.space_group_name_H-M   'P 1'
#
loop_
_entity.id
_entity.type
_entity.pdbx_description
1 polymer ?
#
loop_
_entity_poly.entity_id
_entity_poly.type
_entity_poly.pdbx_seq_one_letter_code
_entity_poly.pdbx_strand_id
1 'polypeptide(L)'
;MICHTGPTKPALVLLCCVGTWLAICSLSFGAPTATMIKTILELLKLESKELYEDYSKKDADGLPTNESLQLPCFTLGYEASTSISTIQVYLETAKRLSDNRADTTNVTKRLDDIRCSNPPKPSISEPEDFHERKIFTLTVLKRFSDCMAKLEAKDRIC
;
A
#
# COMPACT_ATOMS: atom_id res chain seq x y z
N MET A 1 -69.59 0.86 -41.91
CA MET A 1 -68.70 1.36 -42.99
C MET A 1 -68.12 2.68 -42.50
N ILE A 2 -66.79 2.68 -42.29
CA ILE A 2 -65.85 3.83 -42.23
C ILE A 2 -66.04 4.85 -41.07
N CYS A 3 -65.06 4.88 -40.17
CA CYS A 3 -64.63 6.10 -39.45
C CYS A 3 -63.11 6.25 -39.61
N HIS A 4 -62.69 7.35 -40.25
CA HIS A 4 -61.33 7.87 -40.24
C HIS A 4 -61.24 9.01 -39.22
N THR A 5 -60.25 9.01 -38.34
CA THR A 5 -59.35 10.17 -38.05
C THR A 5 -58.29 9.72 -37.02
N GLY A 6 -57.00 9.87 -37.35
CA GLY A 6 -55.86 9.55 -36.48
C GLY A 6 -55.55 10.64 -35.45
N PRO A 7 -54.28 10.83 -35.05
CA PRO A 7 -53.34 9.86 -34.49
C PRO A 7 -52.95 10.24 -33.05
N THR A 8 -52.88 9.26 -32.15
CA THR A 8 -52.25 9.39 -30.83
C THR A 8 -50.74 9.59 -30.99
N LYS A 9 -50.23 10.75 -30.59
CA LYS A 9 -48.79 11.00 -30.40
C LYS A 9 -48.31 10.20 -29.18
N PRO A 10 -47.32 9.29 -29.28
CA PRO A 10 -46.49 8.95 -28.15
C PRO A 10 -45.28 9.89 -28.17
N ALA A 11 -45.30 10.92 -27.33
CA ALA A 11 -44.13 11.77 -27.08
C ALA A 11 -43.13 11.07 -26.13
N LEU A 12 -42.76 9.82 -26.43
CA LEU A 12 -41.94 8.98 -25.54
C LEU A 12 -40.92 8.13 -26.30
N VAL A 13 -40.42 8.58 -27.46
CA VAL A 13 -39.33 7.88 -28.16
C VAL A 13 -38.31 8.87 -28.71
N LEU A 14 -37.73 9.72 -27.86
CA LEU A 14 -36.51 10.47 -28.19
C LEU A 14 -35.60 10.65 -26.96
N LEU A 15 -35.46 9.61 -26.13
CA LEU A 15 -34.51 9.59 -25.01
C LEU A 15 -33.71 8.27 -24.97
N CYS A 16 -33.25 7.79 -26.14
CA CYS A 16 -32.42 6.58 -26.20
C CYS A 16 -31.20 6.67 -27.13
N CYS A 17 -30.77 7.86 -27.54
CA CYS A 17 -29.66 7.99 -28.51
C CYS A 17 -28.53 8.96 -28.10
N VAL A 18 -28.46 9.40 -26.84
CA VAL A 18 -27.34 10.24 -26.35
C VAL A 18 -26.60 9.62 -25.17
N GLY A 19 -26.70 8.29 -25.01
CA GLY A 19 -26.21 7.57 -23.84
C GLY A 19 -24.99 6.67 -24.08
N THR A 20 -24.35 6.70 -25.26
CA THR A 20 -23.39 5.64 -25.63
C THR A 20 -21.97 6.11 -25.95
N TRP A 21 -21.62 7.39 -25.74
CA TRP A 21 -20.26 7.90 -26.03
C TRP A 21 -19.50 8.46 -24.83
N LEU A 22 -19.84 8.07 -23.59
CA LEU A 22 -18.98 8.31 -22.41
C LEU A 22 -18.36 7.04 -21.83
N ALA A 23 -18.46 5.90 -22.53
CA ALA A 23 -17.98 4.61 -22.03
C ALA A 23 -16.65 4.15 -22.65
N ILE A 24 -15.87 5.05 -23.27
CA ILE A 24 -14.58 4.70 -23.88
C ILE A 24 -13.56 5.79 -23.54
N CYS A 25 -13.22 5.95 -22.25
CA CYS A 25 -11.99 6.60 -21.79
C CYS A 25 -11.76 6.46 -20.28
N SER A 26 -12.28 5.42 -19.61
CA SER A 26 -11.67 4.95 -18.36
C SER A 26 -10.44 4.08 -18.66
N LEU A 27 -9.56 4.55 -19.57
CA LEU A 27 -8.18 4.10 -19.52
C LEU A 27 -7.68 4.52 -18.15
N SER A 28 -7.26 3.55 -17.35
CA SER A 28 -6.73 3.71 -16.00
C SER A 28 -5.68 4.82 -15.96
N PHE A 29 -6.14 6.06 -15.73
CA PHE A 29 -5.30 7.24 -15.61
C PHE A 29 -4.75 7.20 -14.19
N GLY A 30 -3.72 6.38 -13.96
CA GLY A 30 -3.08 6.32 -12.64
C GLY A 30 -2.38 5.03 -12.23
N ALA A 31 -2.44 3.94 -13.01
CA ALA A 31 -1.66 2.74 -12.67
C ALA A 31 -0.15 3.01 -12.91
N PRO A 32 0.74 2.73 -11.93
CA PRO A 32 2.17 2.91 -12.11
C PRO A 32 2.72 2.03 -13.24
N THR A 33 3.65 2.57 -14.03
CA THR A 33 4.33 1.79 -15.08
C THR A 33 5.33 0.81 -14.47
N ALA A 34 5.73 -0.23 -15.23
CA ALA A 34 6.77 -1.20 -14.79
C ALA A 34 8.07 -0.51 -14.37
N THR A 35 8.49 0.51 -15.12
CA THR A 35 9.67 1.31 -14.82
C THR A 35 9.51 2.10 -13.52
N MET A 36 8.32 2.70 -13.28
CA MET A 36 8.03 3.39 -12.02
C MET A 36 8.05 2.43 -10.84
N ILE A 37 7.42 1.25 -10.96
CA ILE A 37 7.44 0.21 -9.93
C ILE A 37 8.87 -0.21 -9.61
N LYS A 38 9.70 -0.47 -10.63
CA LYS A 38 11.11 -0.81 -10.45
C LYS A 38 11.85 0.27 -9.66
N THR A 39 11.68 1.54 -10.01
CA THR A 39 12.28 2.67 -9.28
C THR A 39 11.79 2.74 -7.83
N ILE A 40 10.49 2.55 -7.59
CA ILE A 40 9.93 2.54 -6.23
C ILE A 40 10.52 1.39 -5.40
N LEU A 41 10.68 0.20 -5.98
CA LEU A 41 11.29 -0.94 -5.30
C LEU A 41 12.76 -0.69 -4.93
N GLU A 42 13.55 -0.10 -5.82
CA GLU A 42 14.95 0.24 -5.51
C GLU A 42 15.04 1.29 -4.40
N LEU A 43 14.14 2.28 -4.41
CA LEU A 43 14.06 3.25 -3.32
C LEU A 43 13.59 2.62 -2.01
N LEU A 44 12.62 1.71 -2.03
CA LEU A 44 12.19 0.95 -0.85
C LEU A 44 13.35 0.13 -0.26
N LYS A 45 14.15 -0.54 -1.09
CA LYS A 45 15.35 -1.29 -0.66
C LYS A 45 16.34 -0.37 0.04
N LEU A 46 16.68 0.75 -0.59
CA LEU A 46 17.64 1.71 -0.06
C LEU A 46 17.14 2.31 1.26
N GLU A 47 15.96 2.93 1.24
CA GLU A 47 15.41 3.67 2.37
C GLU A 47 15.08 2.77 3.56
N SER A 48 14.60 1.54 3.33
CA SER A 48 14.34 0.59 4.43
C SER A 48 15.62 0.15 5.13
N LYS A 49 16.71 -0.04 4.38
CA LYS A 49 18.03 -0.38 4.93
C LYS A 49 18.61 0.79 5.71
N GLU A 50 18.60 1.99 5.14
CA GLU A 50 19.07 3.20 5.83
C GLU A 50 18.29 3.44 7.11
N LEU A 51 16.95 3.34 7.06
CA LEU A 51 16.09 3.51 8.22
C LEU A 51 16.41 2.52 9.35
N TYR A 52 16.60 1.24 9.02
CA TYR A 52 16.99 0.22 10.00
C TYR A 52 18.37 0.51 10.60
N GLU A 53 19.38 0.75 9.75
CA GLU A 53 20.75 1.00 10.22
C GLU A 53 20.86 2.25 11.08
N ASP A 54 20.17 3.32 10.72
CA ASP A 54 20.17 4.57 11.47
C ASP A 54 19.55 4.39 12.86
N TYR A 55 18.37 3.78 12.92
CA TYR A 55 17.70 3.53 14.21
C TYR A 55 18.53 2.56 15.07
N SER A 56 19.08 1.51 14.48
CA SER A 56 19.93 0.54 15.18
C SER A 56 21.16 1.20 15.79
N LYS A 57 21.81 2.14 15.10
CA LYS A 57 23.02 2.81 15.59
C LYS A 57 22.72 3.91 16.62
N LYS A 58 21.64 4.66 16.44
CA LYS A 58 21.35 5.88 17.24
C LYS A 58 20.50 5.60 18.48
N ASP A 59 19.56 4.66 18.39
CA ASP A 59 18.49 4.53 19.39
C ASP A 59 18.44 3.17 20.09
N ALA A 60 18.96 2.14 19.43
CA ALA A 60 18.83 0.74 19.81
C ALA A 60 20.15 -0.04 19.74
N ASP A 61 21.28 0.64 19.91
CA ASP A 61 22.60 0.00 19.87
C ASP A 61 22.71 -1.07 20.96
N GLY A 62 23.23 -2.24 20.59
CA GLY A 62 23.35 -3.40 21.48
C GLY A 62 22.03 -4.10 21.86
N LEU A 63 20.86 -3.65 21.38
CA LEU A 63 19.59 -4.32 21.67
C LEU A 63 19.37 -5.54 20.76
N PRO A 64 18.79 -6.63 21.29
CA PRO A 64 18.42 -7.78 20.48
C PRO A 64 17.17 -7.49 19.65
N THR A 65 16.99 -8.23 18.56
CA THR A 65 15.70 -8.33 17.87
C THR A 65 14.83 -9.43 18.46
N ASN A 66 13.51 -9.21 18.44
CA ASN A 66 12.54 -10.20 18.88
C ASN A 66 12.20 -11.17 17.74
N GLU A 67 12.68 -12.41 17.85
CA GLU A 67 12.43 -13.42 16.82
C GLU A 67 10.96 -13.86 16.72
N SER A 68 10.15 -13.66 17.76
CA SER A 68 8.72 -14.03 17.76
C SER A 68 7.85 -13.06 16.95
N LEU A 69 8.32 -11.82 16.74
CA LEU A 69 7.60 -10.84 15.94
C LEU A 69 7.71 -11.21 14.46
N GLN A 70 6.59 -11.62 13.89
CA GLN A 70 6.45 -11.89 12.47
C GLN A 70 5.89 -10.67 11.75
N LEU A 71 6.61 -10.23 10.72
CA LEU A 71 6.15 -9.21 9.78
C LEU A 71 5.98 -9.89 8.42
N PRO A 72 4.81 -9.76 7.76
CA PRO A 72 4.62 -10.40 6.46
C PRO A 72 5.55 -9.79 5.42
N CYS A 73 5.96 -10.61 4.46
CA CYS A 73 6.50 -10.16 3.19
C CYS A 73 5.44 -10.21 2.10
N PHE A 74 5.76 -9.63 0.95
CA PHE A 74 4.88 -9.69 -0.21
C PHE A 74 5.67 -9.91 -1.50
N THR A 75 4.96 -10.34 -2.53
CA THR A 75 5.37 -10.22 -3.93
C THR A 75 4.40 -9.27 -4.62
N LEU A 76 4.86 -8.55 -5.64
CA LEU A 76 3.99 -7.63 -6.40
C LEU A 76 2.74 -8.33 -6.96
N GLY A 77 1.64 -7.57 -7.00
CA GLY A 77 0.33 -8.01 -7.48
C GLY A 77 -0.79 -7.69 -6.47
N TYR A 78 -2.03 -8.06 -6.82
CA TYR A 78 -3.21 -7.75 -6.01
C TYR A 78 -3.13 -8.30 -4.57
N GLU A 79 -2.54 -9.48 -4.41
CA GLU A 79 -2.35 -10.13 -3.10
C GLU A 79 -1.40 -9.35 -2.17
N ALA A 80 -0.54 -8.48 -2.73
CA ALA A 80 0.38 -7.66 -1.96
C ALA A 80 -0.34 -6.68 -1.03
N SER A 81 -1.53 -6.20 -1.42
CA SER A 81 -2.23 -5.12 -0.72
C SER A 81 -2.50 -5.43 0.75
N THR A 82 -2.85 -6.68 1.08
CA THR A 82 -3.11 -7.10 2.47
C THR A 82 -1.83 -7.09 3.31
N SER A 83 -0.74 -7.65 2.76
CA SER A 83 0.57 -7.62 3.41
C SER A 83 1.09 -6.19 3.57
N ILE A 84 0.94 -5.35 2.54
CA ILE A 84 1.30 -3.93 2.58
C ILE A 84 0.53 -3.20 3.68
N SER A 85 -0.80 -3.36 3.76
CA SER A 85 -1.60 -2.74 4.83
C SER A 85 -1.14 -3.19 6.22
N THR A 86 -0.77 -4.46 6.38
CA THR A 86 -0.22 -4.96 7.65
C THR A 86 1.14 -4.32 7.97
N ILE A 87 2.06 -4.28 7.01
CA ILE A 87 3.38 -3.64 7.17
C ILE A 87 3.23 -2.17 7.54
N GLN A 88 2.32 -1.44 6.89
CA GLN A 88 2.05 -0.02 7.18
C GLN A 88 1.64 0.18 8.64
N VAL A 89 0.79 -0.68 9.21
CA VAL A 89 0.42 -0.60 10.64
C VAL A 89 1.64 -0.76 11.54
N TYR A 90 2.47 -1.77 11.29
CA TYR A 90 3.69 -1.96 12.08
C TYR A 90 4.67 -0.77 11.96
N LEU A 91 4.84 -0.21 10.76
CA LEU A 91 5.68 0.98 10.53
C LEU A 91 5.12 2.23 11.21
N GLU A 92 3.80 2.43 11.21
CA GLU A 92 3.14 3.54 11.90
C GLU A 92 3.27 3.40 13.41
N THR A 93 3.07 2.19 13.96
CA THR A 93 3.28 1.90 15.37
C THR A 93 4.75 2.09 15.77
N ALA A 94 5.70 1.59 14.98
CA ALA A 94 7.14 1.78 15.21
C ALA A 94 7.54 3.27 15.24
N LYS A 95 7.02 4.07 14.30
CA LYS A 95 7.22 5.52 14.30
C LYS A 95 6.67 6.18 15.55
N ARG A 96 5.43 5.84 15.94
CA ARG A 96 4.79 6.41 17.13
C ARG A 96 5.51 6.02 18.43
N LEU A 97 5.85 4.75 18.59
CA LEU A 97 6.50 4.23 19.82
C LEU A 97 7.94 4.72 19.98
N SER A 98 8.59 5.16 18.91
CA SER A 98 9.92 5.76 18.92
C SER A 98 9.91 7.29 19.03
N ASP A 99 8.76 7.90 19.33
CA ASP A 99 8.58 9.37 19.35
C ASP A 99 9.04 10.04 18.03
N ASN A 100 8.76 9.38 16.90
CA ASN A 100 9.17 9.78 15.55
C ASN A 100 10.68 9.68 15.25
N ARG A 101 11.49 9.07 16.11
CA ARG A 101 12.93 8.84 15.80
C ARG A 101 13.12 7.85 14.65
N ALA A 102 12.23 6.86 14.51
CA ALA A 102 12.14 6.04 13.31
C ALA A 102 11.15 6.67 12.31
N ASP A 103 11.62 7.56 11.43
CA ASP A 103 10.74 8.20 10.45
C ASP A 103 10.40 7.26 9.27
N THR A 104 9.24 6.62 9.36
CA THR A 104 8.74 5.68 8.34
C THR A 104 7.98 6.36 7.18
N THR A 105 7.91 7.70 7.13
CA THR A 105 7.05 8.42 6.19
C THR A 105 7.31 8.05 4.73
N ASN A 106 8.58 8.06 4.30
CA ASN A 106 8.94 7.82 2.90
C ASN A 106 8.61 6.39 2.49
N VAL A 107 9.00 5.41 3.31
CA VAL A 107 8.75 3.99 3.02
C VAL A 107 7.26 3.66 3.04
N THR A 108 6.47 4.25 3.95
CA THR A 108 5.01 4.09 3.98
C THR A 108 4.34 4.66 2.72
N LYS A 109 4.80 5.82 2.25
CA LYS A 109 4.30 6.43 1.00
C LYS A 109 4.61 5.54 -0.21
N ARG A 110 5.83 5.03 -0.31
CA ARG A 110 6.24 4.14 -1.41
C ARG A 110 5.46 2.83 -1.43
N LEU A 111 5.12 2.30 -0.27
CA LEU A 111 4.25 1.14 -0.15
C LEU A 111 2.83 1.45 -0.67
N ASP A 112 2.31 2.66 -0.45
CA ASP A 112 1.03 3.11 -1.00
C ASP A 112 1.09 3.22 -2.54
N ASP A 113 2.19 3.78 -3.07
CA ASP A 113 2.40 3.96 -4.51
C ASP A 113 2.42 2.64 -5.31
N ILE A 114 2.67 1.49 -4.67
CA ILE A 114 2.71 0.16 -5.32
C ILE A 114 1.53 -0.74 -4.96
N ARG A 115 0.59 -0.25 -4.14
CA ARG A 115 -0.53 -1.04 -3.64
C ARG A 115 -1.69 -1.03 -4.64
N CYS A 116 -2.28 -2.21 -4.89
CA CYS A 116 -3.36 -2.37 -5.88
C CYS A 116 -4.77 -2.10 -5.33
N SER A 117 -4.94 -2.11 -4.02
CA SER A 117 -6.23 -1.95 -3.33
C SER A 117 -6.01 -1.54 -1.88
N ASN A 118 -7.01 -0.96 -1.22
CA ASN A 118 -6.86 -0.45 0.16
C ASN A 118 -7.63 -1.33 1.16
N PRO A 119 -7.14 -2.53 1.53
CA PRO A 119 -7.80 -3.35 2.52
C PRO A 119 -7.71 -2.71 3.91
N PRO A 120 -8.66 -3.02 4.82
CA PRO A 120 -8.63 -2.54 6.19
C PRO A 120 -7.30 -2.85 6.88
N LYS A 121 -6.83 -1.92 7.69
CA LYS A 121 -5.65 -2.10 8.53
C LYS A 121 -5.98 -3.05 9.70
N PRO A 122 -5.19 -4.12 9.93
CA PRO A 122 -5.40 -4.99 11.08
C PRO A 122 -5.07 -4.28 12.40
N SER A 123 -5.63 -4.77 13.51
CA SER A 123 -5.14 -4.43 14.84
C SER A 123 -3.88 -5.26 15.15
N ILE A 124 -2.94 -4.67 15.90
CA ILE A 124 -1.75 -5.34 16.38
C ILE A 124 -1.59 -5.13 17.89
N SER A 125 -0.94 -6.07 18.56
CA SER A 125 -0.54 -5.91 19.96
C SER A 125 0.70 -5.03 20.03
N GLU A 126 0.72 -4.11 21.00
CA GLU A 126 1.79 -3.13 21.16
C GLU A 126 2.47 -3.32 22.52
N PRO A 127 3.80 -3.17 22.61
CA PRO A 127 4.49 -3.21 23.89
C PRO A 127 4.21 -1.95 24.72
N GLU A 128 3.98 -2.14 26.00
CA GLU A 128 3.76 -1.03 26.94
C GLU A 128 5.09 -0.49 27.49
N ASP A 129 6.03 -1.37 27.80
CA ASP A 129 7.32 -1.02 28.40
C ASP A 129 8.24 -0.28 27.42
N PHE A 130 8.99 0.70 27.93
CA PHE A 130 9.86 1.54 27.12
C PHE A 130 10.98 0.76 26.43
N HIS A 131 11.59 -0.20 27.13
CA HIS A 131 12.64 -1.03 26.56
C HIS A 131 12.06 -2.00 25.52
N GLU A 132 10.90 -2.59 25.78
CA GLU A 132 10.19 -3.43 24.80
C GLU A 132 9.77 -2.65 23.54
N ARG A 133 9.38 -1.38 23.65
CA ARG A 133 9.09 -0.50 22.50
C ARG A 133 10.29 -0.30 21.60
N LYS A 134 11.49 -0.15 22.17
CA LYS A 134 12.74 -0.04 21.38
C LYS A 134 13.03 -1.34 20.64
N ILE A 135 12.92 -2.48 21.32
CA ILE A 135 13.09 -3.81 20.70
C ILE A 135 12.06 -4.02 19.59
N PHE A 136 10.80 -3.69 19.82
CA PHE A 136 9.73 -3.76 18.82
C PHE A 136 10.06 -2.92 17.59
N THR A 137 10.43 -1.65 17.78
CA THR A 137 10.78 -0.73 16.70
C THR A 137 11.96 -1.29 15.90
N LEU A 138 13.05 -1.66 16.57
CA LEU A 138 14.23 -2.25 15.93
C LEU A 138 13.87 -3.49 15.12
N THR A 139 13.04 -4.37 15.68
CA THR A 139 12.62 -5.62 15.06
C THR A 139 11.77 -5.38 13.82
N VAL A 140 10.79 -4.47 13.90
CA VAL A 140 9.95 -4.09 12.74
C VAL A 140 10.82 -3.56 11.61
N LEU A 141 11.72 -2.62 11.90
CA LEU A 141 12.58 -2.02 10.88
C LEU A 141 13.52 -3.05 10.25
N LYS A 142 14.12 -3.93 11.06
CA LYS A 142 14.97 -5.01 10.56
C LYS A 142 14.20 -5.95 9.64
N ARG A 143 13.05 -6.46 10.10
CA ARG A 143 12.23 -7.40 9.31
C ARG A 143 11.73 -6.75 8.02
N PHE A 144 11.36 -5.48 8.08
CA PHE A 144 10.98 -4.71 6.89
C PHE A 144 12.14 -4.59 5.90
N SER A 145 13.33 -4.20 6.37
CA SER A 145 14.54 -4.13 5.53
C SER A 145 14.90 -5.47 4.91
N ASP A 146 14.92 -6.55 5.71
CA ASP A 146 15.15 -7.92 5.25
C ASP A 146 14.15 -8.34 4.16
N CYS A 147 12.92 -7.87 4.28
CA CYS A 147 11.87 -8.12 3.31
C CYS A 147 12.10 -7.36 2.00
N MET A 148 12.36 -6.06 2.07
CA MET A 148 12.58 -5.23 0.88
C MET A 148 13.80 -5.69 0.09
N ALA A 149 14.86 -6.14 0.77
CA ALA A 149 16.07 -6.67 0.14
C ALA A 149 15.79 -7.88 -0.78
N LYS A 150 14.72 -8.64 -0.52
CA LYS A 150 14.32 -9.83 -1.29
C LYS A 150 13.27 -9.52 -2.36
N LEU A 151 12.77 -8.29 -2.44
CA LEU A 151 11.77 -7.92 -3.44
C LEU A 151 12.39 -7.82 -4.83
N GLU A 152 11.76 -8.51 -5.77
CA GLU A 152 12.10 -8.47 -7.18
C GLU A 152 10.98 -7.79 -7.97
N ALA A 153 11.37 -6.98 -8.95
CA ALA A 153 10.42 -6.48 -9.94
C ALA A 153 9.91 -7.67 -10.77
N LYS A 154 8.60 -7.89 -10.79
CA LYS A 154 7.93 -8.86 -11.65
C LYS A 154 7.03 -8.12 -12.63
N ASP A 155 6.76 -8.74 -13.78
CA ASP A 155 5.89 -8.18 -14.81
C ASP A 155 4.42 -8.04 -14.37
N ARG A 156 4.06 -8.63 -13.22
CA ARG A 156 2.75 -8.45 -12.60
C ARG A 156 2.69 -7.11 -11.88
N ILE A 157 2.20 -6.13 -12.60
CA ILE A 157 1.56 -4.95 -12.02
C ILE A 157 0.10 -5.33 -11.76
N CYS A 158 -0.54 -4.65 -10.81
CA CYS A 158 -1.99 -4.70 -10.62
C CYS A 158 -2.73 -4.91 -11.98
#